data_AF-A0A1I5DB34-F1
#
_entry.id   AF-A0A1I5DB34-F1
#
_cell.length_a   1.000
_cell.length_b   1.000
_cell.length_c   1.000
_cell.angle_alpha   90.00
_cell.angle_beta   90.00
_cell.angle_gamma   90.00
#
_symmetry.space_group_name_H-M   'P 1'
#
loop_
_entity.id
_entity.type
_entity.pdbx_description
1 polymer ?
#
loop_
_entity_poly.entity_id
_entity_poly.type
_entity_poly.pdbx_seq_one_letter_code
_entity_poly.pdbx_strand_id
1 'polypeptide(L)'
;MKKKILYTILALALILLAGCKRKDIKLNTKDAEVNTVVIKRDGTVQAATVEEFSKEYYSLDALNNFITKEINKFNKSLGSETAITIDSLEMNGETAVLILTYQNLDTYGAFNKVEAVTMGLDALSGSNLELPDVFVKEDNGSYVKKEEALKNEKYKVVMINDSVDLMVEGTIKYYANCILVNSRTIQTAPEGASVIVYKP
;
A
#
# COMPACT_ATOMS: atom_id res chain seq x y z
N MET A 1 20.08 24.54 46.96
CA MET A 1 19.41 23.27 46.60
C MET A 1 18.30 23.42 45.54
N LYS A 2 17.59 24.57 45.45
CA LYS A 2 16.49 24.79 44.48
C LYS A 2 16.90 24.86 42.99
N LYS A 3 18.11 25.34 42.66
CA LYS A 3 18.59 25.44 41.26
C LYS A 3 19.03 24.10 40.66
N LYS A 4 19.58 23.18 41.46
CA LYS A 4 20.02 21.85 40.96
C LYS A 4 18.84 20.92 40.65
N ILE A 5 17.73 21.04 41.38
CA ILE A 5 16.49 20.29 41.12
C ILE A 5 15.87 20.68 39.77
N LEU A 6 15.97 21.96 39.38
CA LEU A 6 15.42 22.45 38.11
C LEU A 6 16.17 21.89 36.88
N TYR A 7 17.50 21.76 36.95
CA TYR A 7 18.29 21.18 35.85
C TYR A 7 18.09 19.67 35.70
N THR A 8 17.80 18.95 36.80
CA THR A 8 17.51 17.52 36.76
C THR A 8 16.14 17.21 36.15
N ILE A 9 15.14 18.08 36.35
CA ILE A 9 13.81 17.95 35.73
C ILE A 9 13.86 18.27 34.22
N LEU A 10 14.67 19.25 33.81
CA LEU A 10 14.83 19.62 32.40
C LEU A 10 15.58 18.56 31.58
N ALA A 11 16.51 17.82 32.19
CA ALA A 11 17.21 16.70 31.54
C ALA A 11 16.34 15.44 31.38
N LEU A 12 15.34 15.24 32.25
CA LEU A 12 14.46 14.07 32.21
C LEU A 12 13.29 14.23 31.21
N ALA A 13 12.95 15.47 30.83
CA ALA A 13 11.91 15.76 29.83
C ALA A 13 12.32 15.48 28.37
N LEU A 14 13.62 15.28 28.10
CA LEU A 14 14.16 15.11 26.74
C LEU A 14 14.20 13.63 26.26
N ILE A 15 13.89 12.65 27.11
CA ILE A 15 14.08 11.22 26.78
C ILE A 15 12.77 10.52 26.36
N LEU A 16 11.60 11.18 26.45
CA LEU A 16 10.30 10.54 26.18
C LEU A 16 9.73 10.74 24.77
N LEU A 17 10.49 11.32 23.83
CA LEU A 17 10.09 11.40 22.41
C LEU A 17 10.64 10.24 21.57
N ALA A 18 10.88 9.07 22.17
CA ALA A 18 10.84 7.82 21.43
C ALA A 18 9.39 7.53 21.03
N GLY A 19 8.81 8.40 20.19
CA GLY A 19 7.63 8.05 19.43
C GLY A 19 7.96 6.76 18.72
N CYS A 20 7.20 5.70 18.99
CA CYS A 20 7.34 4.44 18.29
C CYS A 20 7.28 4.76 16.80
N LYS A 21 8.44 4.87 16.13
CA LYS A 21 8.50 5.02 14.69
C LYS A 21 7.84 3.75 14.16
N ARG A 22 6.63 3.90 13.61
CA ARG A 22 5.89 2.80 13.03
C ARG A 22 6.76 2.21 11.94
N LYS A 23 7.22 0.98 12.17
CA LYS A 23 8.18 0.27 11.31
C LYS A 23 7.67 0.30 9.87
N ASP A 24 8.59 0.64 8.96
CA ASP A 24 8.37 0.53 7.52
C ASP A 24 8.00 -0.93 7.21
N ILE A 25 7.01 -1.09 6.34
CA ILE A 25 6.55 -2.40 5.88
C ILE A 25 7.51 -2.80 4.78
N LYS A 26 8.02 -4.03 4.77
CA LYS A 26 8.78 -4.59 3.65
C LYS A 26 8.32 -6.01 3.43
N LEU A 27 7.82 -6.30 2.23
CA LEU A 27 7.43 -7.64 1.84
C LEU A 27 8.68 -8.50 1.67
N ASN A 28 8.52 -9.79 1.95
CA ASN A 28 9.51 -10.81 1.66
C ASN A 28 8.78 -12.07 1.17
N THR A 29 9.48 -12.87 0.39
CA THR A 29 8.96 -14.06 -0.29
C THR A 29 8.53 -15.18 0.67
N LYS A 30 9.07 -15.20 1.89
CA LYS A 30 8.83 -16.25 2.88
C LYS A 30 7.53 -16.04 3.67
N ASP A 31 7.19 -14.79 3.92
CA ASP A 31 6.01 -14.39 4.71
C ASP A 31 4.80 -14.02 3.84
N ALA A 32 4.96 -13.93 2.50
CA ALA A 32 3.88 -13.61 1.57
C ALA A 32 3.05 -14.85 1.26
N GLU A 33 1.82 -14.89 1.80
CA GLU A 33 0.88 -15.99 1.61
C GLU A 33 -0.21 -15.69 0.57
N VAL A 34 -0.50 -14.41 0.34
CA VAL A 34 -1.54 -13.92 -0.57
C VAL A 34 -1.05 -12.71 -1.37
N ASN A 35 -1.73 -12.42 -2.48
CA ASN A 35 -1.46 -11.21 -3.26
C ASN A 35 -1.63 -9.97 -2.38
N THR A 36 -0.57 -9.18 -2.28
CA THR A 36 -0.49 -8.07 -1.33
C THR A 36 0.08 -6.83 -2.00
N VAL A 37 -0.54 -5.69 -1.80
CA VAL A 37 -0.05 -4.37 -2.25
C VAL A 37 0.25 -3.50 -1.04
N VAL A 38 1.43 -2.88 -1.01
CA VAL A 38 1.86 -2.00 0.09
C VAL A 38 2.18 -0.62 -0.46
N ILE A 39 1.43 0.39 -0.05
CA ILE A 39 1.72 1.80 -0.35
C ILE A 39 2.62 2.36 0.76
N LYS A 40 3.85 2.74 0.38
CA LYS A 40 4.87 3.30 1.30
C LYS A 40 4.62 4.79 1.56
N ARG A 41 5.25 5.32 2.61
CA ARG A 41 5.16 6.75 2.96
C ARG A 41 5.67 7.68 1.86
N ASP A 42 6.71 7.26 1.15
CA ASP A 42 7.31 8.02 0.05
C ASP A 42 6.47 7.94 -1.24
N GLY A 43 5.38 7.17 -1.25
CA GLY A 43 4.49 7.00 -2.39
C GLY A 43 4.86 5.83 -3.31
N THR A 44 6.03 5.19 -3.09
CA THR A 44 6.36 3.95 -3.80
C THR A 44 5.40 2.82 -3.40
N VAL A 45 5.24 1.84 -4.28
CA VAL A 45 4.38 0.69 -4.05
C VAL A 45 5.19 -0.59 -4.15
N GLN A 46 5.03 -1.49 -3.20
CA GLN A 46 5.57 -2.84 -3.29
C GLN A 46 4.41 -3.81 -3.42
N ALA A 47 4.46 -4.73 -4.39
CA ALA A 47 3.45 -5.77 -4.52
C ALA A 47 4.08 -7.17 -4.48
N ALA A 48 3.46 -8.08 -3.76
CA ALA A 48 3.72 -9.51 -3.83
C ALA A 48 2.60 -10.18 -4.65
N THR A 49 3.00 -10.98 -5.64
CA THR A 49 2.12 -11.88 -6.37
C THR A 49 2.51 -13.31 -6.00
N VAL A 50 1.55 -14.09 -5.51
CA VAL A 50 1.73 -15.45 -5.00
C VAL A 50 0.87 -16.38 -5.84
N GLU A 51 1.50 -17.26 -6.60
CA GLU A 51 0.81 -18.15 -7.53
C GLU A 51 1.30 -19.60 -7.39
N GLU A 52 0.40 -20.57 -7.55
CA GLU A 52 0.80 -21.99 -7.61
C GLU A 52 1.73 -22.20 -8.81
N PHE A 53 2.91 -22.77 -8.56
CA PHE A 53 3.96 -22.94 -9.54
C PHE A 53 4.62 -24.33 -9.42
N SER A 54 3.79 -25.35 -9.22
CA SER A 54 4.20 -26.73 -8.92
C SER A 54 4.34 -27.65 -10.14
N LYS A 55 3.90 -27.21 -11.33
CA LYS A 55 3.90 -28.09 -12.52
C LYS A 55 5.32 -28.32 -13.02
N GLU A 56 5.68 -29.58 -13.29
CA GLU A 56 7.04 -29.98 -13.68
C GLU A 56 7.58 -29.26 -14.93
N TYR A 57 6.69 -28.82 -15.82
CA TYR A 57 7.06 -28.07 -17.03
C TYR A 57 7.25 -26.57 -16.80
N TYR A 58 6.99 -26.08 -15.59
CA TYR A 58 7.27 -24.70 -15.22
C TYR A 58 8.75 -24.47 -14.95
N SER A 59 9.25 -23.33 -15.41
CA SER A 59 10.63 -22.89 -15.21
C SER A 59 10.63 -21.49 -14.63
N LEU A 60 11.21 -21.36 -13.43
CA LEU A 60 11.34 -20.06 -12.76
C LEU A 60 12.21 -19.11 -13.58
N ASP A 61 13.24 -19.63 -14.25
CA ASP A 61 14.09 -18.84 -15.16
C ASP A 61 13.31 -18.31 -16.36
N ALA A 62 12.45 -19.15 -16.97
CA ALA A 62 11.59 -18.72 -18.07
C ALA A 62 10.61 -17.64 -17.63
N LEU A 63 10.01 -17.80 -16.44
CA LEU A 63 9.15 -16.80 -15.82
C LEU A 63 9.90 -15.48 -15.56
N ASN A 64 11.10 -15.55 -14.97
CA ASN A 64 11.94 -14.38 -14.70
C ASN A 64 12.29 -13.62 -15.98
N ASN A 65 12.69 -14.33 -17.03
CA ASN A 65 13.00 -13.75 -18.33
C ASN A 65 11.78 -13.08 -18.96
N PHE A 66 10.61 -13.72 -18.87
CA PHE A 66 9.36 -13.16 -19.35
C PHE A 66 8.99 -11.87 -18.61
N ILE A 67 8.98 -11.88 -17.28
CA ILE A 67 8.67 -10.71 -16.45
C ILE A 67 9.65 -9.56 -16.72
N THR A 68 10.95 -9.87 -16.75
CA THR A 68 12.01 -8.89 -17.03
C THR A 68 11.77 -8.19 -18.37
N LYS A 69 11.39 -8.95 -19.40
CA LYS A 69 11.11 -8.39 -20.74
C LYS A 69 9.90 -7.46 -20.73
N GLU A 70 8.81 -7.85 -20.06
CA GLU A 70 7.61 -7.02 -19.97
C GLU A 70 7.85 -5.75 -19.15
N ILE A 71 8.56 -5.84 -18.03
CA ILE A 71 8.97 -4.66 -17.23
C ILE A 71 9.84 -3.72 -18.05
N ASN A 72 10.87 -4.23 -18.75
CA ASN A 72 11.75 -3.40 -19.57
C ASN A 72 10.98 -2.67 -20.68
N LYS A 73 10.03 -3.36 -21.32
CA LYS A 73 9.16 -2.76 -22.34
C LYS A 73 8.27 -1.67 -21.75
N PHE A 74 7.67 -1.92 -20.59
CA PHE A 74 6.81 -0.97 -19.91
C PHE A 74 7.59 0.27 -19.44
N ASN A 75 8.71 0.08 -18.74
CA ASN A 75 9.59 1.15 -18.28
C ASN A 75 10.04 2.03 -19.46
N LYS A 76 10.48 1.41 -20.57
CA LYS A 76 10.85 2.14 -21.80
C LYS A 76 9.69 2.96 -22.37
N SER A 77 8.45 2.48 -22.29
CA SER A 77 7.28 3.23 -22.75
C SER A 77 7.01 4.50 -21.93
N LEU A 78 7.47 4.53 -20.67
CA LEU A 78 7.41 5.70 -19.79
C LEU A 78 8.66 6.58 -19.86
N GLY A 79 9.67 6.22 -20.66
CA GLY A 79 10.97 6.91 -20.67
C GLY A 79 11.75 6.77 -19.36
N SER A 80 11.46 5.73 -18.58
CA SER A 80 12.12 5.42 -17.30
C SER A 80 12.85 4.09 -17.39
N GLU A 81 13.86 3.86 -16.56
CA GLU A 81 14.48 2.55 -16.40
C GLU A 81 14.02 1.85 -15.10
N THR A 82 13.45 2.61 -14.17
CA THR A 82 13.19 2.18 -12.78
C THR A 82 11.76 2.46 -12.32
N ALA A 83 10.83 2.71 -13.25
CA ALA A 83 9.41 2.85 -12.91
C ALA A 83 8.86 1.58 -12.24
N ILE A 84 9.38 0.41 -12.65
CA ILE A 84 9.15 -0.88 -12.01
C ILE A 84 10.49 -1.61 -11.87
N THR A 85 10.76 -2.19 -10.70
CA THR A 85 11.93 -3.02 -10.43
C THR A 85 11.51 -4.38 -9.88
N ILE A 86 12.23 -5.43 -10.26
CA ILE A 86 12.09 -6.75 -9.64
C ILE A 86 12.91 -6.76 -8.36
N ASP A 87 12.23 -6.93 -7.22
CA ASP A 87 12.91 -7.08 -5.93
C ASP A 87 13.35 -8.53 -5.70
N SER A 88 12.47 -9.49 -6.03
CA SER A 88 12.73 -10.93 -5.89
C SER A 88 11.72 -11.76 -6.68
N LEU A 89 12.16 -12.94 -7.14
CA LEU A 89 11.30 -14.00 -7.65
C LEU A 89 11.83 -15.32 -7.10
N GLU A 90 11.09 -15.95 -6.19
CA GLU A 90 11.55 -17.14 -5.46
C GLU A 90 10.42 -18.16 -5.32
N MET A 91 10.79 -19.44 -5.18
CA MET A 91 9.84 -20.48 -4.77
C MET A 91 9.66 -20.48 -3.26
N ASN A 92 8.41 -20.55 -2.80
CA ASN A 92 8.04 -20.81 -1.41
C ASN A 92 7.19 -22.08 -1.34
N GLY A 93 7.86 -23.24 -1.23
CA GLY A 93 7.20 -24.53 -1.38
C GLY A 93 6.74 -24.73 -2.82
N GLU A 94 5.43 -24.90 -3.03
CA GLU A 94 4.81 -25.13 -4.34
C GLU A 94 4.36 -23.83 -5.04
N THR A 95 4.53 -22.66 -4.41
CA THR A 95 4.17 -21.37 -4.99
C THR A 95 5.40 -20.60 -5.46
N ALA A 96 5.26 -19.83 -6.54
CA ALA A 96 6.21 -18.79 -6.90
C ALA A 96 5.74 -17.46 -6.29
N VAL A 97 6.66 -16.74 -5.66
CA VAL A 97 6.41 -15.42 -5.10
C VAL A 97 7.25 -14.39 -5.84
N LEU A 98 6.57 -13.51 -6.58
CA LEU A 98 7.16 -12.36 -7.23
C LEU A 98 6.95 -11.12 -6.37
N ILE A 99 8.02 -10.38 -6.07
CA ILE A 99 7.94 -9.08 -5.43
C ILE A 99 8.47 -8.02 -6.39
N LEU A 100 7.61 -7.04 -6.69
CA LEU A 100 7.94 -5.89 -7.52
C LEU A 100 7.82 -4.60 -6.70
N THR A 101 8.70 -3.65 -6.97
CA THR A 101 8.54 -2.26 -6.55
C THR A 101 8.14 -1.41 -7.75
N TYR A 102 7.11 -0.59 -7.58
CA TYR A 102 6.59 0.36 -8.54
C TYR A 102 6.82 1.77 -8.00
N GLN A 103 7.09 2.73 -8.88
CA GLN A 103 7.30 4.12 -8.50
C GLN A 103 6.08 4.73 -7.78
N ASN A 104 4.86 4.26 -8.08
CA ASN A 104 3.61 4.67 -7.44
C ASN A 104 2.45 3.71 -7.81
N LEU A 105 1.28 3.92 -7.20
CA LEU A 105 0.09 3.09 -7.43
C LEU A 105 -0.48 3.22 -8.84
N ASP A 106 -0.37 4.37 -9.49
CA ASP A 106 -0.84 4.54 -10.88
C ASP A 106 -0.01 3.65 -11.83
N THR A 107 1.28 3.50 -11.55
CA THR A 107 2.18 2.61 -12.29
C THR A 107 1.82 1.14 -12.05
N TYR A 108 1.46 0.78 -10.82
CA TYR A 108 0.91 -0.53 -10.50
C TYR A 108 -0.37 -0.82 -11.31
N GLY A 109 -1.33 0.11 -11.30
CA GLY A 109 -2.59 -0.03 -12.04
C GLY A 109 -2.36 -0.18 -13.54
N ALA A 110 -1.51 0.66 -14.13
CA ALA A 110 -1.21 0.63 -15.55
C ALA A 110 -0.51 -0.68 -16.00
N PHE A 111 0.44 -1.18 -15.21
CA PHE A 111 1.16 -2.42 -15.55
C PHE A 111 0.27 -3.66 -15.40
N ASN A 112 -0.48 -3.75 -14.29
CA ASN A 112 -1.36 -4.88 -14.01
C ASN A 112 -2.72 -4.79 -14.71
N LYS A 113 -2.99 -3.67 -15.41
CA LYS A 113 -4.24 -3.38 -16.12
C LYS A 113 -5.47 -3.39 -15.20
N VAL A 114 -5.30 -2.82 -14.02
CA VAL A 114 -6.35 -2.64 -13.01
C VAL A 114 -6.56 -1.16 -12.73
N GLU A 115 -7.75 -0.80 -12.29
CA GLU A 115 -8.01 0.55 -11.80
C GLU A 115 -7.41 0.70 -10.41
N ALA A 116 -6.37 1.52 -10.28
CA ALA A 116 -5.75 1.83 -9.00
C ALA A 116 -5.23 3.26 -9.01
N VAL A 117 -5.61 4.05 -7.99
CA VAL A 117 -5.23 5.45 -7.88
C VAL A 117 -5.01 5.83 -6.41
N THR A 118 -3.98 6.64 -6.18
CA THR A 118 -3.73 7.29 -4.89
C THR A 118 -3.67 8.79 -5.07
N MET A 119 -4.42 9.54 -4.26
CA MET A 119 -4.50 10.99 -4.39
C MET A 119 -4.56 11.68 -3.02
N GLY A 120 -3.95 12.86 -2.90
CA GLY A 120 -4.20 13.76 -1.76
C GLY A 120 -5.63 14.30 -1.82
N LEU A 121 -6.29 14.43 -0.67
CA LEU A 121 -7.67 14.94 -0.66
C LEU A 121 -7.78 16.41 -1.10
N ASP A 122 -6.69 17.17 -0.98
CA ASP A 122 -6.55 18.53 -1.52
C ASP A 122 -6.66 18.59 -3.06
N ALA A 123 -6.20 17.54 -3.75
CA ALA A 123 -6.27 17.44 -5.22
C ALA A 123 -7.60 16.88 -5.75
N LEU A 124 -8.47 16.34 -4.88
CA LEU A 124 -9.69 15.64 -5.28
C LEU A 124 -10.69 16.54 -6.02
N SER A 125 -10.78 17.82 -5.64
CA SER A 125 -11.71 18.80 -6.23
C SER A 125 -11.51 19.02 -7.73
N GLY A 126 -10.31 18.72 -8.26
CA GLY A 126 -9.99 18.80 -9.68
C GLY A 126 -10.04 17.45 -10.42
N SER A 127 -10.43 16.37 -9.73
CA SER A 127 -10.46 15.01 -10.28
C SER A 127 -11.87 14.59 -10.68
N ASN A 128 -11.96 13.65 -11.62
CA ASN A 128 -13.21 12.97 -11.97
C ASN A 128 -13.37 11.63 -11.21
N LEU A 129 -12.72 11.49 -10.05
CA LEU A 129 -12.72 10.24 -9.30
C LEU A 129 -14.07 10.02 -8.62
N GLU A 130 -14.78 8.96 -9.01
CA GLU A 130 -16.09 8.61 -8.44
C GLU A 130 -15.92 7.87 -7.11
N LEU A 131 -16.24 8.52 -5.99
CA LEU A 131 -16.11 7.92 -4.66
C LEU A 131 -17.48 7.50 -4.08
N PRO A 132 -17.52 6.43 -3.28
CA PRO A 132 -18.73 6.00 -2.55
C PRO A 132 -19.33 7.12 -1.69
N ASP A 133 -20.65 7.17 -1.58
CA ASP A 133 -21.35 8.17 -0.76
C ASP A 133 -21.25 7.90 0.75
N VAL A 134 -20.97 6.66 1.12
CA VAL A 134 -20.90 6.20 2.50
C VAL A 134 -19.59 5.47 2.76
N PHE A 135 -18.96 5.78 3.89
CA PHE A 135 -17.77 5.14 4.39
C PHE A 135 -18.00 4.60 5.81
N VAL A 136 -17.13 3.70 6.24
CA VAL A 136 -17.08 3.15 7.60
C VAL A 136 -15.87 3.72 8.32
N LYS A 137 -16.05 4.16 9.58
CA LYS A 137 -14.96 4.60 10.45
C LYS A 137 -14.13 3.44 10.99
N GLU A 138 -12.81 3.59 10.96
CA GLU A 138 -11.86 2.59 11.49
C GLU A 138 -11.98 2.36 13.01
N ASP A 139 -12.31 3.39 13.78
CA ASP A 139 -12.25 3.33 15.25
C ASP A 139 -13.44 2.62 15.91
N ASN A 140 -14.63 2.72 15.32
CA ASN A 140 -15.88 2.24 15.92
C ASN A 140 -16.84 1.57 14.93
N GLY A 141 -16.48 1.47 13.65
CA GLY A 141 -17.30 0.82 12.63
C GLY A 141 -18.58 1.59 12.25
N SER A 142 -18.74 2.84 12.69
CA SER A 142 -19.91 3.64 12.34
C SER A 142 -19.87 4.12 10.90
N TYR A 143 -21.03 4.19 10.26
CA TYR A 143 -21.20 4.74 8.92
C TYR A 143 -21.17 6.27 8.95
N VAL A 144 -20.44 6.86 8.01
CA VAL A 144 -20.39 8.32 7.80
C VAL A 144 -20.54 8.65 6.33
N LYS A 145 -21.00 9.88 6.04
CA LYS A 145 -21.09 10.36 4.67
C LYS A 145 -19.70 10.70 4.11
N LYS A 146 -19.60 10.68 2.77
CA LYS A 146 -18.41 11.08 2.02
C LYS A 146 -17.80 12.40 2.48
N GLU A 147 -18.61 13.43 2.75
CA GLU A 147 -18.11 14.75 3.14
C GLU A 147 -17.34 14.71 4.47
N GLU A 148 -17.74 13.84 5.39
CA GLU A 148 -17.04 13.66 6.68
C GLU A 148 -15.74 12.88 6.50
N ALA A 149 -15.78 11.80 5.71
CA ALA A 149 -14.61 10.97 5.42
C ALA A 149 -13.50 11.77 4.73
N LEU A 150 -13.87 12.70 3.85
CA LEU A 150 -12.96 13.50 3.03
C LEU A 150 -12.60 14.86 3.65
N LYS A 151 -13.08 15.18 4.85
CA LYS A 151 -12.92 16.52 5.47
C LYS A 151 -11.48 16.90 5.76
N ASN A 152 -10.58 15.93 5.98
CA ASN A 152 -9.21 16.19 6.40
C ASN A 152 -8.26 16.21 5.20
N GLU A 153 -7.94 17.39 4.69
CA GLU A 153 -7.06 17.59 3.52
C GLU A 153 -5.65 16.99 3.67
N LYS A 154 -5.19 16.67 4.90
CA LYS A 154 -3.91 15.99 5.13
C LYS A 154 -3.97 14.48 4.88
N TYR A 155 -5.15 13.92 4.66
CA TYR A 155 -5.32 12.51 4.33
C TYR A 155 -5.21 12.29 2.83
N LYS A 156 -5.01 11.03 2.48
CA LYS A 156 -4.99 10.55 1.11
C LYS A 156 -6.13 9.57 0.89
N VAL A 157 -6.67 9.53 -0.31
CA VAL A 157 -7.59 8.51 -0.78
C VAL A 157 -6.83 7.49 -1.62
N VAL A 158 -7.19 6.22 -1.48
CA VAL A 158 -6.79 5.14 -2.37
C VAL A 158 -8.07 4.49 -2.88
N MET A 159 -8.13 4.26 -4.19
CA MET A 159 -9.11 3.42 -4.82
C MET A 159 -8.37 2.31 -5.57
N ILE A 160 -8.80 1.06 -5.41
CA ILE A 160 -8.23 -0.09 -6.09
C ILE A 160 -9.32 -1.11 -6.44
N ASN A 161 -9.36 -1.53 -7.70
CA ASN A 161 -10.23 -2.58 -8.22
C ASN A 161 -9.35 -3.78 -8.61
N ASP A 162 -8.89 -4.48 -7.58
CA ASP A 162 -8.02 -5.65 -7.67
C ASP A 162 -8.24 -6.52 -6.43
N SER A 163 -8.01 -7.83 -6.50
CA SER A 163 -8.23 -8.78 -5.41
C SER A 163 -6.94 -9.01 -4.64
N VAL A 164 -6.66 -8.17 -3.63
CA VAL A 164 -5.41 -8.14 -2.88
C VAL A 164 -5.64 -7.76 -1.41
N ASP A 165 -4.68 -8.11 -0.56
CA ASP A 165 -4.51 -7.42 0.72
C ASP A 165 -3.84 -6.07 0.45
N LEU A 166 -4.56 -4.96 0.67
CA LEU A 166 -3.98 -3.62 0.56
C LEU A 166 -3.50 -3.15 1.93
N MET A 167 -2.21 -2.83 2.01
CA MET A 167 -1.55 -2.24 3.17
C MET A 167 -1.08 -0.82 2.88
N VAL A 168 -1.12 0.03 3.91
CA VAL A 168 -0.57 1.39 3.86
C VAL A 168 0.40 1.63 4.99
N GLU A 169 1.51 2.32 4.72
CA GLU A 169 2.41 2.83 5.76
C GLU A 169 1.85 4.09 6.44
N GLY A 170 0.64 4.00 6.96
CA GLY A 170 -0.08 5.11 7.58
C GLY A 170 -1.07 4.60 8.61
N THR A 171 -2.25 5.19 8.66
CA THR A 171 -3.39 4.69 9.41
C THR A 171 -4.66 4.93 8.62
N ILE A 172 -5.36 3.85 8.30
CA ILE A 172 -6.69 3.88 7.68
C ILE A 172 -7.63 4.57 8.66
N LYS A 173 -8.45 5.49 8.15
CA LYS A 173 -9.44 6.22 8.94
C LYS A 173 -10.86 5.98 8.48
N TYR A 174 -11.02 5.82 7.18
CA TYR A 174 -12.29 5.48 6.57
C TYR A 174 -12.07 4.44 5.48
N TYR A 175 -13.05 3.59 5.27
CA TYR A 175 -13.01 2.56 4.24
C TYR A 175 -14.40 2.27 3.68
N ALA A 176 -14.47 1.80 2.45
CA ALA A 176 -15.68 1.45 1.74
C ALA A 176 -15.42 0.29 0.77
N ASN A 177 -16.39 -0.60 0.63
CA ASN A 177 -16.33 -1.78 -0.24
C ASN A 177 -15.10 -2.67 0.00
N CYS A 178 -14.77 -2.95 1.26
CA CYS A 178 -13.66 -3.80 1.66
C CYS A 178 -13.83 -4.27 3.12
N ILE A 179 -13.01 -5.21 3.55
CA ILE A 179 -12.97 -5.70 4.93
C ILE A 179 -11.74 -5.10 5.62
N LEU A 180 -11.95 -4.42 6.75
CA LEU A 180 -10.86 -3.92 7.59
C LEU A 180 -10.24 -5.08 8.38
N VAL A 181 -8.97 -5.38 8.13
CA VAL A 181 -8.21 -6.39 8.88
C VAL A 181 -7.57 -5.78 10.11
N ASN A 182 -6.95 -4.61 9.95
CA ASN A 182 -6.40 -3.80 11.03
C ASN A 182 -6.22 -2.35 10.56
N SER A 183 -5.77 -1.46 11.45
CA SER A 183 -5.56 -0.03 11.18
C SER A 183 -4.67 0.33 9.97
N ARG A 184 -4.00 -0.64 9.34
CA ARG A 184 -3.13 -0.46 8.17
C ARG A 184 -3.45 -1.39 7.00
N THR A 185 -4.37 -2.34 7.15
CA THR A 185 -4.62 -3.41 6.18
C THR A 185 -6.11 -3.58 5.94
N ILE A 186 -6.49 -3.65 4.67
CA ILE A 186 -7.80 -4.11 4.24
C ILE A 186 -7.64 -5.33 3.32
N GLN A 187 -8.68 -6.15 3.27
CA GLN A 187 -8.94 -7.08 2.17
C GLN A 187 -9.87 -6.38 1.18
N THR A 188 -9.45 -6.25 -0.07
CA THR A 188 -10.27 -5.63 -1.11
C THR A 188 -11.44 -6.51 -1.51
N ALA A 189 -12.51 -5.91 -2.04
CA ALA A 189 -13.62 -6.65 -2.60
C ALA A 189 -13.22 -7.39 -3.89
N PRO A 190 -13.75 -8.60 -4.14
CA PRO A 190 -13.54 -9.31 -5.41
C PRO A 190 -14.13 -8.59 -6.63
N GLU A 191 -15.17 -7.78 -6.41
CA GLU A 191 -15.85 -7.01 -7.45
C GLU A 191 -16.04 -5.55 -7.00
N GLY A 192 -15.74 -4.64 -7.92
CA GLY A 192 -15.85 -3.20 -7.69
C GLY A 192 -14.68 -2.62 -6.90
N ALA A 193 -14.50 -1.31 -7.02
CA ALA A 193 -13.37 -0.65 -6.38
C ALA A 193 -13.51 -0.60 -4.86
N SER A 194 -12.48 -1.05 -4.16
CA SER A 194 -12.27 -0.81 -2.73
C SER A 194 -11.71 0.59 -2.54
N VAL A 195 -12.21 1.32 -1.55
CA VAL A 195 -11.76 2.69 -1.27
C VAL A 195 -11.35 2.83 0.18
N ILE A 196 -10.19 3.43 0.43
CA ILE A 196 -9.76 3.85 1.77
C ILE A 196 -9.40 5.32 1.79
N VAL A 197 -9.62 5.95 2.93
CA VAL A 197 -9.04 7.26 3.28
C VAL A 197 -8.11 7.03 4.45
N TYR A 198 -6.85 7.40 4.29
CA TYR A 198 -5.83 7.12 5.29
C TYR A 198 -4.99 8.36 5.61
N LYS A 199 -4.48 8.40 6.83
CA LYS A 199 -3.45 9.32 7.28
C LYS A 199 -2.08 8.72 6.90
N PRO A 200 -1.34 9.31 5.95
CA PRO A 200 0.03 8.86 5.65
C PRO A 200 0.99 9.07 6.83
#